data_AF-A0A132MKE0-F1
#
_entry.id   AF-A0A132MKE0-F1
#
_cell.length_a   1.000
_cell.length_b   1.000
_cell.length_c   1.000
_cell.angle_alpha   90.00
_cell.angle_beta   90.00
_cell.angle_gamma   90.00
#
_symmetry.space_group_name_H-M   'P 1'
#
loop_
_entity.id
_entity.type
_entity.pdbx_description
1 polymer ?
#
loop_
_entity_poly.entity_id
_entity_poly.type
_entity_poly.pdbx_seq_one_letter_code
_entity_poly.pdbx_strand_id
1 'polypeptide(L)'
;MLQNLRADDLPVVYDATIREWGIRYLDGGSSIQRLEYCPWCGKKLPGDLWDEWRTRVEQLGLDPWDDADRIPEAFRSDRWWKEAGL
;
A
#
# COMPACT_ATOMS: atom_id res chain seq x y z
N MET A 1 -29.71 5.72 6.05
CA MET A 1 -29.27 5.27 4.72
C MET A 1 -27.88 5.88 4.52
N LEU A 2 -26.82 5.08 4.62
CA LEU A 2 -25.45 5.59 4.46
C LEU A 2 -25.27 6.01 2.99
N GLN A 3 -25.04 7.29 2.76
CA GLN A 3 -24.59 7.80 1.45
C GLN A 3 -23.15 7.34 1.28
N ASN A 4 -22.94 6.22 0.59
CA ASN A 4 -21.62 5.59 0.59
C ASN A 4 -20.61 6.21 -0.36
N LEU A 5 -21.04 6.91 -1.42
CA LEU A 5 -20.14 7.56 -2.39
C LEU A 5 -20.79 8.83 -2.95
N ARG A 6 -20.11 9.97 -2.86
CA ARG A 6 -20.43 11.21 -3.58
C ARG A 6 -19.80 11.15 -4.97
N ALA A 7 -20.28 11.99 -5.89
CA ALA A 7 -19.79 12.02 -7.27
C ALA A 7 -18.28 12.30 -7.39
N ASP A 8 -17.71 13.00 -6.40
CA ASP A 8 -16.31 13.42 -6.39
C ASP A 8 -15.42 12.50 -5.53
N ASP A 9 -15.97 11.42 -4.97
CA ASP A 9 -15.18 10.47 -4.18
C ASP A 9 -14.38 9.55 -5.13
N LEU A 10 -13.05 9.63 -5.06
CA LEU A 10 -12.14 8.71 -5.73
C LEU A 10 -11.49 7.79 -4.69
N PRO A 11 -12.08 6.63 -4.37
CA PRO A 11 -11.54 5.71 -3.37
C PRO A 11 -10.35 4.90 -3.88
N VAL A 12 -9.97 5.05 -5.14
CA VAL A 12 -8.79 4.37 -5.70
C VAL A 12 -7.53 5.04 -5.16
N VAL A 13 -6.72 4.26 -4.46
CA VAL A 13 -5.48 4.70 -3.81
C VAL A 13 -4.29 3.92 -4.34
N TYR A 14 -3.12 4.53 -4.22
CA TYR A 14 -1.83 3.90 -4.47
C TYR A 14 -0.93 4.11 -3.25
N ASP A 15 -0.46 3.02 -2.66
CA ASP A 15 0.57 3.04 -1.63
C ASP A 15 1.93 2.82 -2.29
N ALA A 16 2.70 3.90 -2.39
CA ALA A 16 4.03 3.89 -2.99
C ALA A 16 5.04 3.07 -2.17
N THR A 17 4.84 2.95 -0.86
CA THR A 17 5.76 2.25 0.05
C THR A 17 5.88 0.78 -0.32
N ILE A 18 4.76 0.17 -0.70
CA ILE A 18 4.64 -1.27 -0.99
C ILE A 18 4.13 -1.55 -2.41
N ARG A 19 4.09 -0.53 -3.27
CA ARG A 19 3.61 -0.65 -4.66
C ARG A 19 2.24 -1.34 -4.74
N GLU A 20 1.31 -0.91 -3.90
CA GLU A 20 -0.04 -1.49 -3.85
C GLU A 20 -1.06 -0.51 -4.44
N TRP A 21 -1.90 -1.01 -5.33
CA TRP A 21 -3.12 -0.32 -5.76
C TRP A 21 -4.32 -0.91 -5.02
N GLY A 22 -5.26 -0.05 -4.63
CA GLY A 22 -6.44 -0.54 -3.93
C GLY A 22 -7.62 0.41 -3.99
N ILE A 23 -8.76 -0.08 -3.50
CA ILE A 23 -9.98 0.70 -3.27
C ILE A 23 -10.15 0.81 -1.76
N ARG A 24 -10.10 2.02 -1.23
CA ARG A 24 -10.36 2.29 0.19
C ARG A 24 -11.86 2.11 0.50
N TYR A 25 -12.16 1.36 1.56
CA TYR A 25 -13.51 1.32 2.09
C TYR A 25 -13.82 2.65 2.81
N LEU A 26 -14.92 3.30 2.43
CA LEU A 26 -15.34 4.59 2.99
C LEU A 26 -16.28 4.41 4.20
N ASP A 27 -15.92 3.51 5.11
CA ASP A 27 -16.70 3.16 6.31
C ASP A 27 -16.11 3.75 7.60
N GLY A 28 -15.08 4.59 7.49
CA GLY A 28 -14.33 5.17 8.60
C GLY A 28 -13.18 4.31 9.10
N GLY A 29 -12.96 3.12 8.54
CA GLY A 29 -11.80 2.27 8.78
C GLY A 29 -10.59 2.60 7.90
N SER A 30 -9.55 1.78 8.03
CA SER A 30 -8.32 1.82 7.21
C SER A 30 -8.25 0.71 6.17
N SER A 31 -9.29 -0.12 6.06
CA SER A 31 -9.29 -1.27 5.16
C SER A 31 -9.23 -0.85 3.69
N ILE A 32 -8.46 -1.60 2.91
CA ILE A 32 -8.28 -1.40 1.47
C ILE A 32 -8.51 -2.73 0.77
N GLN A 33 -9.29 -2.73 -0.30
CA GLN A 33 -9.39 -3.85 -1.23
C GLN A 33 -8.28 -3.74 -2.26
N ARG A 34 -7.30 -4.64 -2.23
CA ARG A 34 -6.21 -4.69 -3.22
C ARG A 34 -6.75 -4.92 -4.63
N LEU A 35 -6.17 -4.20 -5.59
CA LEU A 35 -6.41 -4.32 -7.03
C LEU A 35 -5.25 -5.06 -7.69
N GLU A 36 -5.54 -6.20 -8.34
CA GLU A 36 -4.54 -6.96 -9.11
C GLU A 36 -4.54 -6.58 -10.60
N TYR A 37 -5.61 -5.94 -11.06
CA TYR A 37 -5.80 -5.50 -12.44
C TYR A 37 -6.24 -4.04 -12.47
N CYS A 38 -5.78 -3.29 -13.47
CA CYS A 38 -6.18 -1.91 -13.68
C CYS A 38 -7.69 -1.84 -13.99
N PRO A 39 -8.49 -1.07 -13.22
CA PRO A 39 -9.94 -1.02 -13.39
C PRO A 39 -10.39 -0.33 -14.69
N TRP A 40 -9.49 0.39 -15.36
CA TRP A 40 -9.81 1.11 -16.61
C TRP A 40 -9.41 0.35 -17.88
N CYS A 41 -8.28 -0.38 -17.87
CA CYS A 41 -7.77 -1.05 -19.08
C CYS A 41 -7.63 -2.56 -18.94
N GLY A 42 -7.86 -3.13 -17.76
CA GLY A 42 -7.80 -4.57 -17.50
C GLY A 42 -6.40 -5.19 -17.50
N LYS A 43 -5.33 -4.40 -17.69
CA LYS A 43 -3.96 -4.93 -17.60
C LYS A 43 -3.63 -5.37 -16.18
N LYS A 44 -2.92 -6.49 -16.05
CA LYS A 44 -2.37 -6.95 -14.77
C LYS A 44 -1.40 -5.90 -14.23
N LEU A 45 -1.59 -5.49 -12.98
CA LEU A 45 -0.72 -4.55 -12.30
C LEU A 45 0.58 -5.26 -11.87
N PRO A 46 1.69 -4.52 -11.69
CA PRO A 46 2.87 -5.05 -11.02
C PRO A 46 2.50 -5.64 -9.65
N GLY A 47 3.20 -6.69 -9.23
CA GLY A 47 3.00 -7.26 -7.90
C GLY A 47 3.34 -6.25 -6.80
N ASP A 48 2.57 -6.30 -5.71
CA ASP A 48 2.88 -5.55 -4.50
C ASP A 48 4.19 -6.05 -3.87
N LEU A 49 4.69 -5.28 -2.92
CA LEU A 49 5.95 -5.48 -2.23
C LEU A 49 5.73 -5.65 -0.72
N TRP A 50 4.52 -5.99 -0.27
CA TRP A 50 4.20 -6.07 1.16
C TRP A 50 5.06 -7.11 1.88
N ASP A 51 5.17 -8.31 1.30
CA ASP A 51 5.94 -9.42 1.89
C ASP A 51 7.45 -9.12 1.89
N GLU A 52 7.95 -8.50 0.84
CA GLU A 52 9.37 -8.08 0.73
C GLU A 52 9.68 -6.97 1.73
N TRP A 53 8.79 -5.98 1.85
CA TRP A 53 8.92 -4.87 2.80
C TRP A 53 8.97 -5.40 4.23
N ARG A 54 8.02 -6.27 4.62
CA ARG A 54 8.01 -6.89 5.97
C ARG A 54 9.28 -7.67 6.23
N THR A 55 9.69 -8.51 5.28
CA THR A 55 10.92 -9.32 5.39
C THR A 55 12.14 -8.43 5.66
N ARG A 56 12.27 -7.30 4.97
CA ARG A 56 13.39 -6.38 5.16
C ARG A 56 13.32 -5.62 6.48
N VAL A 57 12.13 -5.22 6.92
CA VAL A 57 11.94 -4.59 8.24
C VAL A 57 12.32 -5.56 9.35
N GLU A 58 11.87 -6.82 9.26
CA GLU A 58 12.23 -7.89 10.21
C GLU A 58 13.74 -8.18 10.21
N GLN A 59 14.41 -8.12 9.05
CA GLN A 59 15.87 -8.26 8.94
C GLN A 59 16.65 -7.12 9.64
N LEU A 60 16.03 -5.96 9.85
CA LEU A 60 16.59 -4.89 10.68
C LEU A 60 16.39 -5.14 12.18
N GLY A 61 15.75 -6.25 12.56
CA GLY A 61 15.39 -6.56 13.94
C GLY A 61 14.26 -5.69 14.48
N LEU A 62 13.39 -5.20 13.60
CA LEU A 62 12.24 -4.36 13.92
C LEU A 62 10.95 -5.13 13.66
N ASP A 63 9.95 -4.97 14.53
CA ASP A 63 8.59 -5.41 14.23
C ASP A 63 7.83 -4.33 13.43
N PRO A 64 7.22 -4.67 12.28
CA PRO A 64 6.48 -3.71 11.47
C PRO A 64 5.37 -2.93 12.17
N TRP A 65 4.78 -3.49 13.23
CA TRP A 65 3.65 -2.93 13.95
C TRP A 65 4.09 -2.27 15.25
N ASP A 66 4.90 -2.96 16.04
CA ASP A 66 5.32 -2.48 17.36
C ASP A 66 6.45 -1.44 17.29
N ASP A 67 7.27 -1.46 16.22
CA ASP A 67 8.43 -0.58 16.04
C ASP A 67 8.26 0.43 14.90
N ALA A 68 7.02 0.74 14.49
CA ALA A 68 6.72 1.62 13.35
C ALA A 68 7.47 2.97 13.38
N ASP A 69 7.65 3.55 14.56
CA ASP A 69 8.38 4.82 14.76
C ASP A 69 9.90 4.69 14.52
N ARG A 70 10.44 3.49 14.68
CA ARG A 70 11.87 3.16 14.51
C ARG A 70 12.20 2.70 13.09
N ILE A 71 11.19 2.41 12.26
CA ILE A 71 11.39 2.03 10.85
C ILE A 71 12.09 3.19 10.10
N PRO A 72 13.20 2.93 9.39
CA PRO A 72 13.92 3.98 8.67
C PRO A 72 13.05 4.69 7.62
N GLU A 73 13.29 5.99 7.43
CA GLU A 73 12.50 6.83 6.51
C GLU A 73 12.46 6.30 5.07
N ALA A 74 13.52 5.62 4.61
CA ALA A 74 13.53 4.98 3.30
C ALA A 74 12.42 3.93 3.13
N PHE A 75 12.04 3.23 4.20
CA PHE A 75 10.96 2.24 4.24
C PHE A 75 9.57 2.86 4.42
N ARG A 76 9.44 4.19 4.49
CA ARG A 76 8.16 4.91 4.52
C ARG A 76 7.77 5.52 3.18
N SER A 77 8.54 5.21 2.13
CA SER A 77 8.36 5.71 0.79
C SER A 77 8.77 4.65 -0.24
N ASP A 78 8.70 4.97 -1.52
CA ASP A 78 9.15 4.07 -2.58
C ASP A 78 10.68 3.94 -2.71
N ARG A 79 11.43 4.70 -1.90
CA ARG A 79 12.87 4.82 -2.01
C ARG A 79 13.59 3.48 -1.82
N TRP A 80 13.23 2.70 -0.80
CA TRP A 80 13.92 1.45 -0.47
C TRP A 80 13.87 0.41 -1.61
N TRP A 81 12.76 0.34 -2.34
CA TRP A 81 12.59 -0.65 -3.41
C TRP A 81 13.10 -0.13 -4.75
N LYS A 82 13.01 1.19 -5.00
CA LYS A 82 13.64 1.81 -6.17
C LYS A 82 15.16 1.69 -6.13
N GLU A 83 15.78 1.95 -4.97
CA GLU A 83 17.22 1.78 -4.80
C GLU A 83 17.65 0.30 -4.89
N ALA A 84 16.74 -0.64 -4.58
CA ALA A 84 16.96 -2.07 -4.74
C ALA A 84 16.61 -2.62 -6.13
N GLY A 85 16.04 -1.81 -7.03
CA GLY A 85 15.69 -2.20 -8.40
C GLY A 85 14.49 -3.14 -8.51
N LEU A 86 13.52 -3.05 -7.59
CA LEU A 86 12.33 -3.91 -7.54
C LEU A 86 11.13 -3.39 -8.33
#